data_AF-A0A1X0IZU1-F1
#
_entry.id   AF-A0A1X0IZU1-F1
#
_cell.length_a   1.000
_cell.length_b   1.000
_cell.length_c   1.000
_cell.angle_alpha   90.00
_cell.angle_beta   90.00
_cell.angle_gamma   90.00
#
_symmetry.space_group_name_H-M   'P 1'
#
loop_
_entity.id
_entity.type
_entity.pdbx_description
1 polymer ?
#
loop_
_entity_poly.entity_id
_entity_poly.type
_entity_poly.pdbx_seq_one_letter_code
_entity_poly.pdbx_strand_id
1 'polypeptide(L)'
;MQVDLGEMRSGANRSYNAADRAQEGASALSRTAVAPGIFGAFETAEAFHSSLSQKHTHHVTRMADHSVGLGALGDKAHRAASGFSDMEELNTEAVREVLWPSTQA
;
A
#
# COMPACT_ATOMS: atom_id res chain seq x y z
N MET A 1 -24.13 13.06 -1.95
CA MET A 1 -22.96 12.41 -1.30
C MET A 1 -21.76 13.24 -1.69
N GLN A 2 -20.94 13.70 -0.74
CA GLN A 2 -19.75 14.50 -1.03
C GLN A 2 -18.52 13.65 -0.74
N VAL A 3 -17.65 13.50 -1.74
CA VAL A 3 -16.39 12.74 -1.63
C VAL A 3 -15.25 13.72 -1.79
N ASP A 4 -14.31 13.70 -0.84
CA ASP A 4 -13.09 14.50 -0.93
C ASP A 4 -12.03 13.77 -1.76
N LEU A 5 -11.96 14.12 -3.05
CA LEU A 5 -10.99 13.54 -3.99
C LEU A 5 -9.54 13.88 -3.61
N GLY A 6 -9.32 15.01 -2.95
CA GLY A 6 -8.00 15.43 -2.47
C GLY A 6 -7.50 14.49 -1.39
N GLU A 7 -8.34 14.21 -0.38
CA GLU A 7 -8.01 13.26 0.68
C GLU A 7 -7.88 11.83 0.16
N MET A 8 -8.68 11.41 -0.82
CA MET A 8 -8.51 10.09 -1.44
C MET A 8 -7.17 9.95 -2.16
N ARG A 9 -6.78 10.94 -2.97
CA ARG A 9 -5.48 10.95 -3.65
C ARG A 9 -4.33 11.04 -2.65
N SER A 10 -4.47 11.84 -1.60
CA SER A 10 -3.52 11.92 -0.49
C SER A 10 -3.37 10.58 0.22
N GLY A 11 -4.49 9.89 0.51
CA GLY A 11 -4.52 8.54 1.06
C GLY A 11 -3.85 7.49 0.16
N ALA A 12 -4.08 7.56 -1.15
CA ALA A 12 -3.41 6.71 -2.13
C ALA A 12 -1.88 6.90 -2.08
N ASN A 13 -1.43 8.15 -2.13
CA ASN A 13 -0.01 8.50 -2.07
C ASN A 13 0.63 8.06 -0.74
N ARG A 14 -0.07 8.23 0.39
CA ARG A 14 0.38 7.73 1.70
C ARG A 14 0.53 6.20 1.69
N SER A 15 -0.39 5.49 1.04
CA SER A 15 -0.34 4.03 0.91
C SER A 15 0.84 3.57 0.06
N TYR A 16 1.09 4.21 -1.09
CA TYR A 16 2.28 3.91 -1.92
C TYR A 16 3.59 4.17 -1.17
N ASN A 17 3.70 5.32 -0.49
CA ASN A 17 4.87 5.65 0.32
C ASN A 17 5.14 4.64 1.45
N ALA A 18 4.07 4.04 2.01
CA ALA A 18 4.17 3.01 3.02
C ALA A 18 4.55 1.65 2.40
N ALA A 19 4.05 1.36 1.20
CA ALA A 19 4.44 0.18 0.43
C ALA A 19 5.93 0.19 0.09
N ASP A 20 6.44 1.31 -0.43
CA ASP A 20 7.84 1.49 -0.78
C ASP A 20 8.74 1.29 0.45
N ARG A 21 8.39 1.91 1.59
CA ARG A 21 9.12 1.72 2.85
C ARG A 21 9.12 0.27 3.33
N ALA A 22 7.99 -0.44 3.18
CA ALA A 22 7.90 -1.85 3.53
C ALA A 22 8.80 -2.70 2.63
N GLN A 23 8.84 -2.41 1.32
CA GLN A 23 9.70 -3.09 0.36
C GLN A 23 11.19 -2.81 0.60
N GLU A 24 11.56 -1.55 0.86
CA GLU A 24 12.92 -1.14 1.21
C GLU A 24 13.39 -1.85 2.47
N GLY A 25 12.53 -1.90 3.50
CA GLY A 25 12.83 -2.56 4.74
C GLY A 25 12.94 -4.09 4.59
N ALA A 26 12.06 -4.72 3.79
CA ALA A 26 12.17 -6.14 3.46
C ALA A 26 13.51 -6.43 2.76
N SER A 27 13.88 -5.61 1.78
CA SER A 27 15.12 -5.73 1.02
C SER A 27 16.35 -5.45 1.89
N ALA A 28 16.25 -4.53 2.86
CA ALA A 28 17.33 -4.23 3.79
C ALA A 28 17.55 -5.39 4.77
N LEU A 29 16.46 -5.91 5.34
CA LEU A 29 16.52 -7.01 6.30
C LEU A 29 17.01 -8.30 5.62
N SER A 30 16.55 -8.58 4.40
CA SER A 30 16.95 -9.79 3.65
C SER A 30 18.42 -9.85 3.28
N ARG A 31 19.11 -8.70 3.21
CA ARG A 31 20.57 -8.65 2.96
C ARG A 31 21.41 -9.13 4.14
N THR A 32 20.81 -9.17 5.33
CA THR A 32 21.49 -9.62 6.54
C THR A 32 20.96 -10.99 6.93
N ALA A 33 21.85 -11.91 7.26
CA ALA A 33 21.51 -13.21 7.81
C ALA A 33 22.45 -13.51 8.96
N VAL A 34 21.94 -14.19 9.98
CA VAL A 34 22.77 -14.62 11.11
C VAL A 34 23.48 -15.91 10.72
N ALA A 35 24.81 -15.86 10.67
CA ALA A 35 25.62 -17.01 10.33
C ALA A 35 25.44 -18.13 11.38
N PRO A 36 25.35 -19.41 10.96
CA PRO A 36 25.40 -20.54 11.88
C PRO A 36 26.66 -20.48 12.76
N GLY A 37 26.55 -20.96 14.00
CA GLY A 37 27.68 -21.04 14.93
C GLY A 37 28.14 -19.72 15.56
N ILE A 38 27.57 -18.56 15.19
CA ILE A 38 27.91 -17.26 15.83
C ILE A 38 27.63 -17.24 17.34
N PHE A 39 26.70 -18.09 17.80
CA PHE A 39 26.34 -18.25 19.20
C PHE A 39 27.09 -19.39 19.90
N GLY A 40 28.00 -20.08 19.20
CA GLY A 40 28.70 -21.28 19.67
C GLY A 40 28.13 -22.59 19.10
N ALA A 41 28.84 -23.69 19.34
CA ALA A 41 28.52 -25.02 18.82
C ALA A 41 27.94 -25.92 19.93
N PHE A 42 26.78 -25.53 20.46
CA PHE A 42 26.03 -26.29 21.46
C PHE A 42 24.54 -26.26 21.14
N GLU A 43 23.79 -27.25 21.64
CA GLU A 43 22.39 -27.47 21.28
C GLU A 43 21.51 -26.21 21.43
N THR A 44 21.62 -25.51 22.55
CA THR A 44 20.84 -24.27 22.78
C THR A 44 21.21 -23.15 21.81
N ALA A 45 22.46 -23.05 21.38
CA ALA A 45 22.90 -22.06 20.39
C ALA A 45 22.29 -22.35 19.00
N GLU A 46 22.26 -23.62 18.59
CA GLU A 46 21.62 -24.05 17.34
C GLU A 46 20.10 -23.83 17.37
N ALA A 47 19.46 -24.16 18.49
CA ALA A 47 18.02 -23.90 18.68
C ALA A 47 17.69 -22.40 18.61
N PHE A 48 18.53 -21.56 19.22
CA PHE A 48 18.38 -20.11 19.15
C PHE A 48 18.60 -19.58 17.73
N HIS A 49 19.66 -20.02 17.05
CA HIS A 49 19.93 -19.67 15.65
C HIS A 49 18.73 -20.01 14.76
N SER A 50 18.21 -21.24 14.85
CA SER A 50 17.06 -21.69 14.08
C SER A 50 15.81 -20.82 14.32
N SER A 51 15.51 -20.52 15.59
CA SER A 51 14.38 -19.65 15.94
C SER A 51 14.56 -18.24 15.37
N LEU A 52 15.78 -17.68 15.47
CA LEU A 52 16.10 -16.37 14.95
C LEU A 52 16.01 -16.31 13.42
N SER A 53 16.52 -17.32 12.71
CA SER A 53 16.41 -17.44 11.26
C SER A 53 14.96 -17.56 10.78
N GLN A 54 14.12 -18.31 11.52
CA GLN A 54 12.68 -18.41 11.22
C GLN A 54 11.98 -17.06 11.43
N LYS A 55 12.27 -16.34 12.52
CA LYS A 55 11.70 -15.01 12.78
C LYS A 55 12.19 -13.98 11.76
N HIS A 56 13.46 -14.01 11.38
CA HIS A 56 14.01 -13.15 10.33
C HIS A 56 13.27 -13.37 9.01
N THR A 57 13.15 -14.62 8.56
CA THR A 57 12.40 -14.97 7.34
C THR A 57 10.96 -14.50 7.43
N HIS A 58 10.29 -14.77 8.56
CA HIS A 58 8.92 -14.33 8.79
C HIS A 58 8.75 -12.80 8.66
N HIS A 59 9.67 -12.02 9.23
CA HIS A 59 9.60 -10.56 9.13
C HIS A 59 9.87 -10.05 7.72
N VAL A 60 10.85 -10.63 7.00
CA VAL A 60 11.10 -10.28 5.59
C VAL A 60 9.85 -10.53 4.75
N THR A 61 9.24 -11.72 4.86
CA THR A 61 8.00 -12.06 4.14
C THR A 61 6.86 -11.13 4.51
N ARG A 62 6.64 -10.89 5.80
CA ARG A 62 5.56 -10.00 6.27
C ARG A 62 5.71 -8.57 5.73
N MET A 63 6.93 -8.05 5.63
CA MET A 63 7.17 -6.72 5.07
C MET A 63 6.89 -6.69 3.55
N ALA A 64 7.27 -7.73 2.82
CA ALA A 64 6.93 -7.86 1.40
C ALA A 64 5.41 -7.94 1.19
N ASP A 65 4.69 -8.70 2.03
CA ASP A 65 3.23 -8.79 1.98
C ASP A 65 2.56 -7.44 2.28
N HIS A 66 3.09 -6.68 3.23
CA HIS A 66 2.62 -5.31 3.51
C HIS A 66 2.85 -4.39 2.32
N SER A 67 3.99 -4.47 1.63
CA SER A 67 4.23 -3.71 0.40
C SER A 67 3.15 -3.97 -0.64
N VAL A 68 2.87 -5.24 -0.95
CA VAL A 68 1.83 -5.62 -1.92
C VAL A 68 0.45 -5.11 -1.49
N GLY A 69 0.08 -5.33 -0.23
CA GLY A 69 -1.23 -4.93 0.29
C GLY A 69 -1.46 -3.41 0.27
N LEU A 70 -0.44 -2.64 0.66
CA LEU A 70 -0.49 -1.18 0.67
C LEU A 70 -0.48 -0.59 -0.74
N GLY A 71 0.29 -1.18 -1.67
CA GLY A 71 0.25 -0.80 -3.08
C GLY A 71 -1.13 -1.01 -3.68
N ALA A 72 -1.74 -2.18 -3.45
CA ALA A 72 -3.10 -2.47 -3.90
C ALA A 72 -4.16 -1.55 -3.27
N LEU A 73 -3.97 -1.13 -2.01
CA LEU A 73 -4.84 -0.14 -1.37
C LEU A 73 -4.70 1.24 -2.05
N GLY A 74 -3.46 1.65 -2.34
CA GLY A 74 -3.18 2.87 -3.09
C GLY A 74 -3.85 2.87 -4.47
N ASP A 75 -3.75 1.78 -5.21
CA ASP A 75 -4.38 1.61 -6.52
C ASP A 75 -5.90 1.78 -6.44
N LYS A 76 -6.53 1.16 -5.43
CA LYS A 76 -7.98 1.25 -5.24
C LYS A 76 -8.42 2.67 -4.89
N ALA A 77 -7.70 3.35 -3.99
CA ALA A 77 -8.00 4.73 -3.62
C ALA A 77 -7.81 5.68 -4.83
N HIS A 78 -6.76 5.50 -5.62
CA HIS A 78 -6.52 6.28 -6.82
C HIS A 78 -7.61 6.05 -7.88
N ARG A 79 -7.94 4.79 -8.20
CA ARG A 79 -9.00 4.44 -9.15
C ARG A 79 -10.36 4.97 -8.73
N ALA A 80 -10.69 4.85 -7.45
CA ALA A 80 -11.96 5.38 -6.94
C ALA A 80 -12.01 6.92 -7.05
N ALA A 81 -10.90 7.63 -6.77
CA ALA A 81 -10.84 9.07 -6.94
C ALA A 81 -11.03 9.49 -8.42
N SER A 82 -10.44 8.76 -9.37
CA SER A 82 -10.67 9.01 -10.79
C SER A 82 -12.12 8.74 -11.19
N GLY A 83 -12.69 7.60 -10.77
CA GLY A 83 -14.08 7.26 -11.08
C GLY A 83 -15.10 8.27 -10.54
N PHE A 84 -14.87 8.84 -9.35
CA PHE A 84 -15.72 9.92 -8.85
C PHE A 84 -15.52 11.24 -9.61
N SER A 85 -14.30 11.56 -10.05
CA SER A 85 -14.03 12.73 -10.89
C SER A 85 -14.77 12.64 -12.22
N ASP A 86 -14.69 11.49 -12.90
CA ASP A 86 -15.36 11.25 -14.18
C ASP A 86 -16.89 11.32 -14.03
N MET A 87 -17.42 10.77 -12.93
CA MET A 87 -18.85 10.82 -12.63
C MET A 87 -19.34 12.25 -12.40
N GLU A 88 -18.55 13.09 -11.71
CA GLU A 88 -18.90 14.50 -11.47
C GLU A 88 -18.91 15.31 -12.77
N GLU A 89 -17.95 15.08 -13.66
CA GLU A 89 -17.89 15.69 -14.99
C GLU A 89 -19.13 15.35 -15.82
N LEU A 90 -19.43 14.05 -15.97
CA LEU A 90 -20.59 13.58 -16.71
C LEU A 90 -21.92 14.10 -16.13
N ASN A 91 -22.06 14.11 -14.80
CA ASN A 91 -23.25 14.63 -14.15
C ASN A 91 -23.40 16.15 -14.37
N THR A 92 -22.30 16.91 -14.33
CA THR A 92 -22.31 18.35 -14.59
C THR A 92 -22.76 18.65 -16.01
N GLU A 93 -22.29 17.89 -16.99
CA GLU A 93 -22.71 18.01 -18.39
C GLU A 93 -24.19 17.66 -18.56
N ALA A 94 -24.66 16.55 -17.99
CA ALA A 94 -26.06 16.15 -18.06
C ALA A 94 -27.00 17.20 -17.44
N VAL A 95 -26.61 17.79 -16.29
CA VAL A 95 -27.39 18.86 -15.65
C VAL A 95 -27.41 20.12 -16.52
N ARG A 96 -26.28 20.50 -17.14
CA ARG A 96 -26.23 21.63 -18.08
C ARG A 96 -27.15 21.41 -19.28
N GLU A 97 -27.16 20.22 -19.84
CA GLU A 97 -28.01 19.88 -20.99
C GLU A 97 -29.49 20.00 -20.65
N VAL A 98 -29.92 19.55 -19.46
CA VAL A 98 -31.32 19.67 -19.01
C VAL A 98 -31.71 21.13 -18.71
N LEU A 99 -30.79 21.93 -18.16
CA LEU A 99 -31.07 23.33 -17.84
C LEU A 99 -31.08 24.22 -19.08
N TRP A 100 -30.29 23.91 -20.11
CA TRP A 100 -30.13 24.73 -21.32
C TRP A 100 -31.45 25.09 -22.05
N PRO A 101 -32.41 24.16 -22.28
CA PRO A 101 -33.72 24.49 -22.86
C PRO A 101 -34.61 25.35 -21.96
N SER A 102 -34.41 25.30 -20.64
CA SER A 102 -35.28 25.93 -19.66
C SER A 102 -34.96 27.42 -19.43
N THR A 103 -33.75 27.85 -19.79
CA THR A 103 -33.27 29.23 -19.64
C THR A 103 -33.41 30.10 -20.90
N GLN A 104 -33.89 29.55 -22.02
CA GLN A 104 -34.16 30.29 -23.28
C GLN A 104 -35.64 30.72 -23.45
N ALA A 105 -36.51 30.45 -22.47
CA ALA A 105 -37.89 30.94 -22.41
C ALA A 105 -38.00 32.14 -21.47
#